data_AF-A0A969KKW5-F1
#
_entry.id   AF-A0A969KKW5-F1
#
_cell.length_a   1.000
_cell.length_b   1.000
_cell.length_c   1.000
_cell.angle_alpha   90.00
_cell.angle_beta   90.00
_cell.angle_gamma   90.00
#
_symmetry.space_group_name_H-M   'P 1'
#
loop_
_entity.id
_entity.type
_entity.pdbx_description
1 polymer ?
#
loop_
_entity_poly.entity_id
_entity_poly.type
_entity_poly.pdbx_seq_one_letter_code
_entity_poly.pdbx_strand_id
1 'polypeptide(L)'
;MHTSHYQTKPILLPDSERDKVILIPIGHTEQHGYHLPLSVDTIIISAIAKGTTLYKSNQSDMTTRSFTLPVMPYGVSTHRASFAGTMNAGGRAFEDFWLAVIDTLVTRGFNRFYLMSGHGGNTSFLVNVVKYAGERHRRIFVRQLGCTPLAESAPKH
;
A
#
# COMPACT_ATOMS: atom_id res chain seq x y z
N MET A 1 -3.46 -25.01 26.95
CA MET A 1 -3.83 -23.60 27.23
C MET A 1 -2.80 -22.71 26.57
N HIS A 2 -3.11 -22.13 25.40
CA HIS A 2 -2.22 -21.17 24.74
C HIS A 2 -2.87 -19.79 24.86
N THR A 3 -2.37 -18.97 25.77
CA THR A 3 -2.76 -17.58 25.96
C THR A 3 -2.24 -16.76 24.78
N SER A 4 -3.04 -16.70 23.72
CA SER A 4 -2.85 -15.75 22.62
C SER A 4 -3.10 -14.34 23.16
N HIS A 5 -2.04 -13.58 23.41
CA HIS A 5 -2.08 -12.15 23.73
C HIS A 5 -2.51 -11.26 22.54
N TYR A 6 -3.11 -11.82 21.50
CA TYR A 6 -3.67 -11.02 20.42
C TYR A 6 -4.97 -10.39 20.89
N GLN A 7 -4.89 -9.12 21.26
CA GLN A 7 -6.05 -8.25 21.37
C GLN A 7 -6.74 -8.18 20.00
N THR A 8 -7.71 -9.07 19.77
CA THR A 8 -8.47 -9.13 18.52
C THR A 8 -9.47 -7.99 18.48
N LYS A 9 -8.99 -6.76 18.24
CA LYS A 9 -9.82 -5.81 17.48
C LYS A 9 -10.13 -6.49 16.14
N PRO A 10 -11.39 -6.49 15.67
CA PRO A 10 -11.68 -7.08 14.37
C PRO A 10 -10.76 -6.44 13.34
N ILE A 11 -9.98 -7.27 12.64
CA ILE A 11 -9.00 -6.87 11.63
C ILE A 11 -9.68 -6.18 10.42
N LEU A 12 -11.02 -6.21 10.37
CA LEU A 12 -11.81 -5.58 9.34
C LEU A 12 -12.85 -4.63 9.96
N LEU A 13 -13.01 -3.49 9.31
CA LEU A 13 -13.87 -2.40 9.75
C LEU A 13 -15.36 -2.83 9.65
N PRO A 14 -16.21 -2.41 10.60
CA PRO A 14 -17.65 -2.64 10.51
C PRO A 14 -18.27 -1.92 9.29
N ASP A 15 -19.47 -2.34 8.89
CA ASP A 15 -20.15 -1.81 7.70
C ASP A 15 -20.33 -0.28 7.70
N SER A 16 -20.39 0.33 8.89
CA SER A 16 -20.43 1.78 9.11
C SER A 16 -19.17 2.53 8.65
N GLU A 17 -18.14 1.81 8.19
CA GLU A 17 -16.84 2.36 7.81
C GLU A 17 -16.45 2.08 6.35
N ARG A 18 -17.40 1.63 5.52
CA ARG A 18 -17.19 1.33 4.10
C ARG A 18 -16.80 2.56 3.26
N ASP A 19 -17.12 3.77 3.73
CA ASP A 19 -16.72 5.04 3.10
C ASP A 19 -15.27 5.45 3.40
N LYS A 20 -14.55 4.71 4.25
CA LYS A 20 -13.16 5.00 4.59
C LYS A 20 -12.21 4.71 3.43
N VAL A 21 -11.14 5.51 3.37
CA VAL A 21 -10.04 5.26 2.44
C VAL A 21 -9.14 4.15 3.01
N ILE A 22 -8.97 3.07 2.24
CA ILE A 22 -8.05 1.98 2.57
C ILE A 22 -6.66 2.32 2.02
N LEU A 23 -5.72 2.57 2.91
CA LEU A 23 -4.30 2.70 2.61
C LEU A 23 -3.68 1.31 2.50
N ILE A 24 -2.97 1.07 1.40
CA ILE A 24 -2.33 -0.20 1.10
C ILE A 24 -0.83 0.06 0.99
N PRO A 25 -0.07 -0.06 2.09
CA PRO A 25 1.37 0.12 2.08
C PRO A 25 2.09 -1.10 1.48
N ILE A 26 3.01 -0.83 0.56
CA ILE A 26 3.73 -1.83 -0.23
C ILE A 26 5.21 -1.50 -0.17
N GLY A 27 5.97 -2.33 0.54
CA GLY A 27 7.41 -2.19 0.66
C GLY A 27 8.15 -2.99 -0.40
N HIS A 28 9.38 -3.33 -0.04
CA HIS A 28 10.22 -4.29 -0.73
C HIS A 28 11.25 -4.85 0.25
N THR A 29 11.86 -5.98 -0.13
CA THR A 29 13.00 -6.57 0.54
C THR A 29 14.17 -6.48 -0.43
N GLU A 30 15.02 -5.48 -0.24
CA GLU A 30 16.04 -5.07 -1.20
C GLU A 30 17.31 -4.59 -0.50
N GLN A 31 18.47 -4.87 -1.10
CA GLN A 31 19.74 -4.33 -0.64
C GLN A 31 19.81 -2.80 -0.82
N HIS A 32 20.10 -2.09 0.27
CA HIS A 32 20.34 -0.64 0.31
C HIS A 32 21.79 -0.31 0.70
N GLY A 33 22.73 -1.04 0.11
CA GLY A 33 24.15 -1.03 0.52
C GLY A 33 24.39 -1.75 1.86
N TYR A 34 25.61 -1.66 2.38
CA TYR A 34 26.02 -2.42 3.59
C TYR A 34 25.54 -1.82 4.92
N HIS A 35 24.96 -0.63 4.90
CA HIS A 35 24.66 0.16 6.10
C HIS A 35 23.18 0.16 6.46
N LEU A 36 22.30 -0.27 5.54
CA LEU A 36 20.86 -0.28 5.74
C LEU A 36 20.30 -1.70 5.69
N PRO A 37 19.26 -2.00 6.48
CA PRO A 37 18.61 -3.31 6.45
C PRO A 37 17.87 -3.53 5.13
N LEU A 38 17.63 -4.80 4.79
CA LEU A 38 16.88 -5.16 3.58
C LEU A 38 15.43 -4.65 3.58
N SER A 39 14.90 -4.30 4.75
CA SER A 39 13.50 -3.93 4.96
C SER A 39 13.25 -2.43 5.00
N VAL A 40 14.21 -1.57 4.60
CA VAL A 40 14.06 -0.10 4.69
C VAL A 40 12.77 0.38 4.03
N ASP A 41 12.50 -0.06 2.80
CA ASP A 41 11.29 0.32 2.05
C ASP A 41 10.01 -0.04 2.82
N THR A 42 10.02 -1.23 3.44
CA THR A 42 8.91 -1.75 4.26
C THR A 42 8.73 -0.94 5.55
N ILE A 43 9.81 -0.59 6.23
CA ILE A 43 9.79 0.17 7.49
C ILE A 43 9.24 1.58 7.24
N ILE A 44 9.78 2.27 6.23
CA ILE A 44 9.41 3.65 5.90
C ILE A 44 7.94 3.72 5.51
N ILE A 45 7.49 2.90 4.56
CA ILE A 45 6.11 2.99 4.07
C ILE A 45 5.08 2.60 5.13
N SER A 46 5.42 1.65 6.01
CA SER A 46 4.60 1.32 7.18
C SER A 46 4.48 2.50 8.15
N ALA A 47 5.58 3.19 8.43
CA ALA A 47 5.57 4.35 9.31
C ALA A 47 4.72 5.49 8.72
N ILE A 48 4.87 5.78 7.42
CA ILE A 48 4.07 6.79 6.73
C ILE A 48 2.58 6.45 6.75
N ALA A 49 2.20 5.20 6.44
CA ALA A 49 0.78 4.80 6.41
C ALA A 49 0.13 4.84 7.80
N LYS A 50 0.86 4.40 8.84
CA LYS A 50 0.42 4.51 10.24
C LYS A 50 0.31 5.96 10.68
N GLY A 51 1.33 6.78 10.41
CA GLY A 51 1.34 8.20 10.73
C GLY A 51 0.20 8.96 10.05
N THR A 52 -0.06 8.68 8.77
CA THR A 52 -1.18 9.25 8.00
C THR A 52 -2.53 8.93 8.64
N THR A 53 -2.71 7.69 9.10
CA THR A 53 -3.96 7.25 9.73
C THR A 53 -4.16 7.92 11.09
N LEU A 54 -3.11 8.01 11.91
CA LEU A 54 -3.15 8.61 13.25
C LEU A 54 -3.30 10.15 13.20
N TYR A 55 -2.62 10.82 12.27
CA TYR A 55 -2.70 12.27 12.12
C TYR A 55 -4.13 12.72 11.80
N LYS A 56 -4.81 12.00 10.90
CA LYS A 56 -6.20 12.32 10.53
C LYS A 56 -7.20 12.03 11.65
N SER A 57 -6.97 11.05 12.52
CA SER A 57 -7.89 10.78 13.64
C SER A 57 -7.92 11.89 14.69
N ASN A 58 -6.87 12.72 14.76
CA ASN A 58 -6.75 13.81 15.73
C ASN A 58 -7.38 15.14 15.24
N GLN A 59 -7.84 15.20 14.00
CA GLN A 59 -8.51 16.37 13.43
C GLN A 59 -10.03 16.15 13.51
N SER A 60 -10.68 16.79 14.49
CA SER A 60 -12.11 16.63 14.82
C SER A 60 -13.07 16.97 13.68
N ASP A 61 -12.61 17.68 12.64
CA ASP A 61 -13.43 18.19 11.54
C ASP A 61 -13.40 17.34 10.27
N MET A 62 -12.58 16.27 10.21
CA MET A 62 -12.49 15.44 9.01
C MET A 62 -13.33 14.17 9.13
N THR A 63 -14.44 14.14 8.40
CA THR A 63 -15.31 12.95 8.21
C THR A 63 -14.61 11.79 7.50
N THR A 64 -13.46 12.03 6.85
CA THR A 64 -12.72 11.00 6.10
C THR A 64 -11.71 10.29 7.00
N ARG A 65 -12.17 9.30 7.76
CA ARG A 65 -11.31 8.33 8.44
C ARG A 65 -10.63 7.43 7.40
N SER A 66 -9.34 7.12 7.59
CA SER A 66 -8.63 6.12 6.79
C SER A 66 -8.34 4.88 7.63
N PHE A 67 -8.05 3.77 6.95
CA PHE A 67 -7.55 2.55 7.58
C PHE A 67 -6.36 2.05 6.77
N THR A 68 -5.34 1.53 7.44
CA THR A 68 -4.17 0.97 6.76
C THR A 68 -4.18 -0.54 6.88
N LEU A 69 -3.97 -1.22 5.76
CA LEU A 69 -3.63 -2.65 5.77
C LEU A 69 -2.23 -2.87 6.36
N PRO A 70 -1.92 -4.11 6.81
CA PRO A 70 -0.54 -4.50 7.05
C PRO A 70 0.33 -4.27 5.80
N VAL A 71 1.57 -3.84 6.01
CA VAL A 71 2.53 -3.64 4.91
C VAL A 71 2.92 -4.97 4.28
N MET A 72 2.91 -5.03 2.94
CA MET A 72 3.44 -6.17 2.19
C MET A 72 4.94 -5.94 1.94
N PRO A 73 5.84 -6.82 2.41
CA PRO A 73 7.29 -6.61 2.33
C PRO A 73 7.92 -7.03 0.99
N TYR A 74 7.11 -7.50 0.04
CA TYR A 74 7.58 -7.99 -1.26
C TYR A 74 6.97 -7.18 -2.40
N GLY A 75 7.81 -6.87 -3.38
CA GLY A 75 7.53 -5.97 -4.48
C GLY A 75 8.20 -6.47 -5.76
N VAL A 76 8.29 -5.60 -6.75
CA VAL A 76 8.91 -5.91 -8.04
C VAL A 76 10.12 -5.03 -8.25
N SER A 77 11.22 -5.66 -8.67
CA SER A 77 12.42 -4.96 -9.12
C SER A 77 12.82 -5.48 -10.50
N THR A 78 12.71 -4.65 -11.53
CA THR A 78 13.12 -5.00 -12.90
C THR A 78 14.63 -4.85 -13.12
N HIS A 79 15.34 -4.26 -12.16
CA HIS A 79 16.72 -3.80 -12.35
C HIS A 79 17.74 -4.42 -11.38
N ARG A 80 17.34 -5.25 -10.40
CA ARG A 80 18.25 -5.73 -9.33
C ARG A 80 18.15 -7.22 -8.99
N ALA A 81 18.20 -8.10 -9.99
CA ALA A 81 18.36 -9.54 -9.75
C ALA A 81 19.71 -9.93 -9.10
N SER A 82 20.62 -8.96 -8.88
CA SER A 82 22.04 -9.24 -8.73
C SER A 82 22.57 -9.24 -7.28
N PHE A 83 21.73 -9.01 -6.27
CA PHE A 83 22.19 -8.90 -4.88
C PHE A 83 21.57 -9.92 -3.95
N ALA A 84 22.42 -10.65 -3.22
CA ALA A 84 22.01 -11.64 -2.24
C ALA A 84 21.07 -11.03 -1.19
N GLY A 85 19.89 -11.65 -1.02
CA GLY A 85 18.86 -11.19 -0.09
C GLY A 85 17.76 -10.29 -0.69
N THR A 86 17.91 -9.82 -1.93
CA THR A 86 16.83 -9.10 -2.62
C THR A 86 15.76 -10.09 -3.10
N MET A 87 14.51 -9.87 -2.70
CA MET A 87 13.39 -10.76 -3.05
C MET A 87 12.49 -10.08 -4.08
N ASN A 88 12.23 -10.75 -5.19
CA ASN A 88 11.40 -10.23 -6.27
C ASN A 88 10.16 -11.10 -6.48
N ALA A 89 8.97 -10.50 -6.37
CA ALA A 89 7.71 -11.21 -6.61
C ALA A 89 7.47 -11.50 -8.10
N GLY A 90 8.12 -10.72 -9.00
CA GLY A 90 7.83 -10.73 -10.43
C GLY A 90 6.55 -9.95 -10.76
N GLY A 91 6.56 -9.31 -11.93
CA GLY A 91 5.49 -8.37 -12.32
C GLY A 91 4.09 -8.95 -12.30
N ARG A 92 3.89 -10.11 -12.96
CA ARG A 92 2.57 -10.75 -13.07
C ARG A 92 2.01 -11.17 -11.71
N ALA A 93 2.80 -11.88 -10.91
CA ALA A 93 2.35 -12.34 -9.60
C ALA A 93 2.05 -11.18 -8.65
N PHE A 94 2.83 -10.09 -8.72
CA PHE A 94 2.55 -8.88 -7.95
C PHE A 94 1.24 -8.22 -8.37
N GLU A 95 0.99 -8.05 -9.67
CA GLU A 95 -0.25 -7.46 -10.18
C GLU A 95 -1.46 -8.31 -9.83
N ASP A 96 -1.40 -9.62 -10.08
CA ASP A 96 -2.48 -10.57 -9.79
C ASP A 96 -2.82 -10.60 -8.30
N PHE A 97 -1.79 -10.58 -7.43
CA PHE A 97 -1.97 -10.52 -5.99
C PHE A 97 -2.75 -9.26 -5.56
N TRP A 98 -2.32 -8.08 -6.02
CA TRP A 98 -2.98 -6.84 -5.62
C TRP A 98 -4.38 -6.68 -6.19
N LEU A 99 -4.61 -7.17 -7.42
CA LEU A 99 -5.94 -7.25 -7.98
C LEU A 99 -6.85 -8.16 -7.15
N ALA A 100 -6.38 -9.34 -6.74
CA ALA A 100 -7.14 -10.24 -5.87
C ALA A 100 -7.47 -9.62 -4.50
N VAL A 101 -6.52 -8.86 -3.93
CA VAL A 101 -6.75 -8.11 -2.68
C VAL A 101 -7.83 -7.04 -2.88
N ILE A 102 -7.74 -6.23 -3.94
CA ILE A 102 -8.75 -5.21 -4.25
C ILE A 102 -10.11 -5.87 -4.50
N ASP A 103 -10.18 -6.92 -5.31
CA ASP A 103 -11.42 -7.67 -5.60
C ASP A 103 -12.08 -8.15 -4.30
N THR A 104 -11.28 -8.67 -3.36
CA THR A 104 -11.77 -9.10 -2.04
C THR A 104 -12.30 -7.94 -1.20
N LEU A 105 -11.69 -6.76 -1.27
CA LEU A 105 -12.16 -5.59 -0.54
C LEU A 105 -13.42 -4.98 -1.18
N VAL A 106 -13.51 -5.02 -2.51
CA VAL A 106 -14.69 -4.55 -3.25
C VAL A 106 -15.91 -5.43 -2.98
N THR A 107 -15.75 -6.76 -2.95
CA THR A 107 -16.85 -7.68 -2.58
C THR A 107 -17.35 -7.45 -1.15
N ARG A 108 -16.51 -6.89 -0.28
CA ARG A 108 -16.87 -6.46 1.09
C ARG A 108 -17.45 -5.04 1.16
N GLY A 109 -17.55 -4.34 0.03
CA GLY A 109 -18.19 -3.03 -0.07
C GLY A 109 -17.26 -1.81 0.07
N PHE A 110 -15.94 -2.01 0.16
CA PHE A 110 -14.99 -0.90 0.12
C PHE A 110 -14.83 -0.39 -1.32
N ASN A 111 -14.74 0.93 -1.47
CA ASN A 111 -14.69 1.56 -2.80
C ASN A 111 -13.59 2.62 -2.94
N ARG A 112 -12.75 2.86 -1.92
CA ARG A 112 -11.68 3.86 -1.94
C ARG A 112 -10.37 3.23 -1.51
N PHE A 113 -9.40 3.15 -2.43
CA PHE A 113 -8.11 2.52 -2.21
C PHE A 113 -6.97 3.45 -2.59
N TYR A 114 -5.93 3.45 -1.77
CA TYR A 114 -4.71 4.22 -2.00
C TYR A 114 -3.49 3.31 -1.83
N LEU A 115 -2.89 2.92 -2.95
CA LEU A 115 -1.70 2.07 -3.01
C LEU A 115 -0.46 2.94 -2.75
N MET A 116 0.32 2.64 -1.71
CA MET A 116 1.48 3.44 -1.31
C MET A 116 2.73 2.62 -1.49
N SER A 117 3.61 3.03 -2.40
CA SER A 117 4.87 2.33 -2.62
C SER A 117 6.01 2.92 -1.80
N GLY A 118 6.71 2.07 -1.06
CA GLY A 118 8.00 2.36 -0.46
C GLY A 118 9.19 2.08 -1.40
N HIS A 119 8.96 1.48 -2.57
CA HIS A 119 9.99 1.05 -3.50
C HIS A 119 9.70 1.53 -4.92
N GLY A 120 10.69 2.12 -5.59
CA GLY A 120 10.52 2.70 -6.93
C GLY A 120 10.05 1.68 -7.98
N GLY A 121 10.59 0.45 -7.94
CA GLY A 121 10.29 -0.61 -8.91
C GLY A 121 8.82 -1.06 -8.94
N ASN A 122 8.07 -0.86 -7.85
CA ASN A 122 6.64 -1.19 -7.82
C ASN A 122 5.79 -0.24 -8.69
N THR A 123 6.26 0.98 -8.95
CA THR A 123 5.43 2.08 -9.48
C THR A 123 4.75 1.72 -10.81
N SER A 124 5.50 1.18 -11.76
CA SER A 124 4.96 0.81 -13.08
C SER A 124 3.91 -0.30 -12.99
N PHE A 125 4.11 -1.27 -12.09
CA PHE A 125 3.15 -2.36 -11.87
C PHE A 125 1.91 -1.87 -11.12
N LEU A 126 2.05 -0.94 -10.18
CA LEU A 126 0.90 -0.32 -9.50
C LEU A 126 0.05 0.52 -10.44
N VAL A 127 0.64 1.17 -11.46
CA VAL A 127 -0.13 1.83 -12.52
C VAL A 127 -1.00 0.82 -13.28
N ASN A 128 -0.47 -0.36 -13.60
CA ASN A 128 -1.25 -1.43 -14.23
C ASN A 128 -2.37 -1.93 -13.30
N VAL A 129 -2.08 -2.16 -12.02
CA VAL A 129 -3.10 -2.54 -11.02
C VAL A 129 -4.22 -1.50 -10.95
N VAL A 130 -3.89 -0.21 -10.90
CA VAL A 130 -4.90 0.87 -10.89
C VAL A 130 -5.79 0.80 -12.12
N LYS A 131 -5.19 0.62 -13.31
CA LYS A 131 -5.93 0.52 -14.57
C LYS A 131 -6.85 -0.69 -14.58
N TYR A 132 -6.33 -1.88 -14.31
CA TYR A 132 -7.10 -3.13 -14.32
C TYR A 132 -8.19 -3.16 -13.25
N ALA A 133 -7.92 -2.63 -12.05
CA ALA A 133 -8.93 -2.52 -10.99
C ALA A 133 -10.08 -1.58 -11.41
N GLY A 134 -9.76 -0.45 -12.05
CA GLY A 134 -10.77 0.48 -12.58
C GLY A 134 -11.60 -0.11 -13.73
N GLU A 135 -10.99 -0.95 -14.56
CA GLU A 135 -11.71 -1.70 -15.62
C GLU A 135 -12.65 -2.77 -15.03
N ARG A 136 -12.19 -3.51 -14.01
CA ARG A 136 -13.00 -4.54 -13.33
C ARG A 136 -14.15 -3.95 -12.53
N HIS A 137 -13.94 -2.80 -11.88
CA HIS A 137 -14.89 -2.21 -10.94
C HIS A 137 -15.16 -0.74 -11.24
N ARG A 138 -16.24 -0.45 -11.97
CA ARG A 138 -16.56 0.93 -12.40
C ARG A 138 -16.91 1.91 -11.27
N ARG A 139 -17.15 1.42 -10.04
CA ARG A 139 -17.62 2.22 -8.90
C ARG A 139 -16.56 2.42 -7.82
N ILE A 140 -15.29 2.11 -8.10
CA ILE A 140 -14.20 2.29 -7.13
C ILE A 140 -13.33 3.49 -7.51
N PHE A 141 -12.73 4.10 -6.49
CA PHE A 141 -11.67 5.07 -6.59
C PHE A 141 -10.36 4.39 -6.15
N VAL A 142 -9.46 4.18 -7.10
CA VAL A 142 -8.12 3.63 -6.86
C VAL A 142 -7.08 4.65 -7.31
N ARG A 143 -6.11 4.94 -6.44
CA ARG A 143 -4.93 5.75 -6.76
C ARG A 143 -3.67 5.08 -6.23
N GLN A 144 -2.53 5.42 -6.82
CA GLN A 144 -1.22 4.99 -6.35
C GLN A 144 -0.30 6.19 -6.11
N LEU A 145 0.58 6.06 -5.11
CA LEU A 145 1.66 6.99 -4.83
C LEU A 145 2.99 6.22 -4.91
N GLY A 146 3.85 6.66 -5.82
CA GLY A 146 5.22 6.16 -5.94
C GLY A 146 6.17 6.80 -4.93
N CYS A 147 7.41 6.31 -4.92
CA CYS A 147 8.49 6.85 -4.08
C CYS A 147 9.05 8.19 -4.61
N THR A 148 8.69 8.61 -5.83
CA THR A 148 9.10 9.88 -6.41
C THR A 148 8.38 11.03 -5.68
N PRO A 149 9.06 12.16 -5.38
CA PRO A 149 8.39 13.34 -4.86
C PRO A 149 7.18 13.66 -5.74
N LEU A 150 6.06 14.02 -5.11
CA LEU A 150 5.02 14.78 -5.81
C LEU A 150 5.75 15.96 -6.42
N ALA A 151 5.92 15.98 -7.74
CA ALA A 151 6.45 17.14 -8.40
C ALA A 151 5.55 18.30 -7.97
N GLU A 152 6.08 19.22 -7.15
CA GLU A 152 5.43 20.49 -6.93
C GLU A 152 5.14 21.04 -8.31
N SER A 153 3.85 21.25 -8.61
CA SER A 153 3.45 22.12 -9.68
C SER A 153 3.86 23.54 -9.30
N ALA A 154 5.16 23.82 -9.30
CA ALA A 154 5.68 25.17 -9.30
C ALA A 154 5.20 25.82 -10.61
N PRO A 155 4.56 27.00 -10.56
CA PRO A 155 4.15 27.70 -11.77
C PRO A 155 5.40 27.96 -12.60
N LYS A 156 5.37 27.54 -13.87
CA LYS A 156 6.37 27.95 -14.84
C LYS A 156 6.23 29.47 -15.01
N HIS A 157 7.21 30.22 -14.53
CA HIS A 157 7.39 31.62 -14.88
C HIS A 157 7.81 31.75 -16.35
#